data_AF-A0A1G9EIZ7-F1
#
_entry.id   AF-A0A1G9EIZ7-F1
#
_cell.length_a   1.000
_cell.length_b   1.000
_cell.length_c   1.000
_cell.angle_alpha   90.00
_cell.angle_beta   90.00
_cell.angle_gamma   90.00
#
_symmetry.space_group_name_H-M   'P 1'
#
loop_
_entity.id
_entity.type
_entity.pdbx_description
1 polymer ?
#
loop_
_entity_poly.entity_id
_entity_poly.type
_entity_poly.pdbx_seq_one_letter_code
_entity_poly.pdbx_strand_id
1 'polypeptide(L)' 'MRLERIRPTVLGLVLHAHELATLMTAARCVAEATSAEVPESAREELRALLRDYDQQLRRLDQTATDETG' A
#
# COMPACT_ATOMS: atom_id res chain seq x y z
N MET A 1 -2.69 11.88 -9.25
CA MET A 1 -2.96 10.46 -9.53
C MET A 1 -3.29 10.19 -11.00
N ARG A 2 -2.72 9.14 -11.60
CA ARG A 2 -3.11 8.56 -12.91
C ARG A 2 -3.33 7.05 -12.77
N LEU A 3 -4.37 6.53 -13.41
CA LEU A 3 -4.74 5.11 -13.41
C LEU A 3 -4.75 4.57 -14.84
N GLU A 4 -4.13 3.41 -15.04
CA GLU A 4 -4.12 2.72 -16.33
C GLU A 4 -4.39 1.22 -16.15
N ARG A 5 -5.01 0.60 -17.15
CA ARG A 5 -5.28 -0.85 -17.16
C ARG A 5 -4.17 -1.56 -17.91
N ILE A 6 -3.39 -2.38 -17.19
CA ILE A 6 -2.29 -3.17 -17.77
C ILE A 6 -2.82 -4.51 -18.28
N ARG A 7 -3.71 -5.17 -17.51
CA ARG A 7 -4.40 -6.43 -17.84
C ARG A 7 -5.82 -6.40 -17.26
N PRO A 8 -6.72 -7.35 -17.60
CA PRO A 8 -8.10 -7.35 -17.11
C PRO A 8 -8.25 -7.23 -15.58
N THR A 9 -7.30 -7.75 -14.80
CA THR A 9 -7.31 -7.71 -13.33
C THR A 9 -6.14 -6.93 -12.72
N VAL A 10 -5.33 -6.26 -13.55
CA VAL A 10 -4.13 -5.54 -13.09
C VAL A 10 -4.17 -4.10 -13.54
N LEU A 11 -4.07 -3.20 -12.56
CA LEU A 11 -4.07 -1.76 -12.76
C LEU A 11 -2.70 -1.19 -12.39
N GLY A 12 -2.19 -0.28 -13.22
CA GLY A 12 -1.03 0.56 -12.93
C GLY A 12 -1.49 1.89 -12.35
N LEU A 13 -0.81 2.37 -11.31
CA LEU A 13 -1.14 3.62 -10.64
C LEU A 13 0.12 4.48 -10.50
N VAL A 14 0.04 5.74 -10.94
CA VAL A 14 1.06 6.75 -10.69
C VAL A 14 0.50 7.75 -9.69
N LEU A 15 1.20 7.88 -8.55
CA LEU A 15 0.80 8.68 -7.41
C LEU A 15 1.95 9.56 -6.95
N HIS A 16 1.63 10.73 -6.43
CA HIS A 16 2.56 11.45 -5.55
C HIS A 16 2.65 10.73 -4.20
N ALA A 17 3.76 10.92 -3.49
CA ALA A 17 4.01 10.27 -2.20
C ALA A 17 2.89 10.49 -1.18
N HIS A 18 2.33 11.71 -1.11
CA HIS A 18 1.22 12.01 -0.18
C HIS A 18 -0.08 11.29 -0.55
N GLU A 19 -0.39 11.14 -1.85
CA GLU A 19 -1.59 10.41 -2.30
C GLU A 19 -1.49 8.92 -1.89
N LEU A 20 -0.30 8.33 -2.04
CA LEU A 20 -0.02 6.98 -1.58
C LEU A 20 -0.13 6.85 -0.06
N ALA A 21 0.43 7.81 0.69
CA ALA A 21 0.33 7.83 2.15
C ALA A 21 -1.11 7.90 2.65
N THR A 22 -1.97 8.69 1.99
CA THR A 22 -3.41 8.76 2.27
C THR A 22 -4.09 7.40 2.04
N LEU A 23 -3.82 6.74 0.91
CA LEU A 23 -4.39 5.42 0.61
C LEU A 23 -3.96 4.35 1.62
N MET A 24 -2.67 4.32 1.98
CA MET A 24 -2.15 3.37 2.96
C MET A 24 -2.69 3.62 4.37
N THR A 25 -2.96 4.88 4.72
CA THR A 25 -3.64 5.22 5.98
C THR A 25 -5.06 4.68 6.01
N ALA A 26 -5.83 4.91 4.94
CA ALA A 26 -7.20 4.38 4.84
C ALA A 26 -7.22 2.83 4.89
N ALA A 27 -6.29 2.18 4.18
CA ALA A 27 -6.14 0.73 4.23
C ALA A 27 -5.86 0.22 5.65
N ARG A 28 -4.96 0.88 6.41
CA ARG A 28 -4.70 0.54 7.81
C ARG A 28 -5.95 0.70 8.69
N CYS A 29 -6.73 1.77 8.51
CA CYS A 29 -7.98 1.94 9.24
C CYS A 29 -8.95 0.79 9.00
N VAL A 30 -9.06 0.30 7.76
CA VAL A 30 -9.95 -0.84 7.42
C VAL A 30 -9.40 -2.15 7.96
N ALA A 31 -8.09 -2.38 7.89
CA ALA A 31 -7.44 -3.60 8.38
C ALA A 31 -7.61 -3.78 9.90
N GLU A 32 -7.61 -2.68 10.65
CA GLU A 32 -7.76 -2.67 12.10
C GLU A 32 -9.20 -2.46 12.57
N ALA A 33 -10.13 -2.14 11.66
CA ALA A 33 -11.53 -1.97 12.02
C ALA A 33 -12.13 -3.31 12.48
N THR A 34 -12.88 -3.27 13.58
CA THR A 34 -13.68 -4.42 14.09
C THR A 34 -15.06 -4.51 13.43
N SER A 35 -15.30 -3.74 12.35
CA SER A 35 -16.61 -3.69 11.68
C SER A 35 -16.90 -4.99 10.94
N ALA A 36 -18.14 -5.48 11.05
CA ALA A 36 -18.62 -6.66 10.34
C ALA A 36 -18.75 -6.45 8.81
N GLU A 37 -18.61 -5.21 8.33
CA GLU A 37 -18.70 -4.88 6.90
C GLU A 37 -17.55 -5.46 6.07
N VAL A 38 -16.39 -5.71 6.69
CA VAL A 38 -15.24 -6.31 6.01
C VAL A 38 -14.89 -7.66 6.66
N PRO A 39 -15.00 -8.78 5.93
CA PRO A 39 -14.66 -10.10 6.44
C PRO A 39 -13.24 -10.15 7.02
N GLU A 40 -13.03 -10.93 8.09
CA GLU A 40 -11.70 -11.07 8.72
C GLU A 40 -10.65 -11.54 7.70
N SER A 41 -10.98 -12.47 6.80
CA SER A 41 -10.07 -12.93 5.76
C SER A 41 -9.58 -11.80 4.85
N ALA A 42 -10.46 -10.88 4.47
CA ALA A 42 -10.09 -9.70 3.68
C ALA A 42 -9.22 -8.72 4.48
N ARG A 43 -9.47 -8.59 5.79
CA ARG A 43 -8.61 -7.79 6.69
C ARG A 43 -7.24 -8.42 6.86
N GLU A 44 -7.14 -9.74 6.97
CA GLU A 44 -5.87 -10.48 7.01
C GLU A 44 -5.05 -10.31 5.73
N GLU A 45 -5.69 -10.41 4.57
CA GLU A 45 -5.06 -10.12 3.27
C GLU A 45 -4.55 -8.68 3.20
N LEU A 46 -5.35 -7.71 3.66
CA LEU A 46 -4.96 -6.31 3.70
C LEU A 46 -3.77 -6.07 4.63
N ARG A 47 -3.73 -6.71 5.81
CA ARG A 47 -2.56 -6.67 6.72
C ARG A 47 -1.32 -7.25 6.06
N ALA A 48 -1.45 -8.33 5.27
CA ALA A 48 -0.33 -8.90 4.54
C ALA A 48 0.22 -7.95 3.47
N LEU A 49 -0.67 -7.32 2.69
CA LEU A 49 -0.29 -6.32 1.69
C LEU A 49 0.41 -5.10 2.34
N LEU A 50 -0.11 -4.61 3.46
CA LEU A 50 0.50 -3.50 4.20
C LEU A 50 1.90 -3.83 4.73
N ARG A 51 2.12 -5.07 5.20
CA ARG A 51 3.46 -5.51 5.63
C ARG A 51 4.45 -5.54 4.47
N ASP A 52 4.03 -6.02 3.31
CA ASP A 52 4.86 -6.03 2.10
C ASP A 52 5.18 -4.60 1.64
N TYR A 53 4.18 -3.71 1.63
CA TYR A 53 4.38 -2.28 1.38
C TYR A 53 5.42 -1.66 2.33
N ASP A 54 5.30 -1.87 3.64
CA ASP A 54 6.24 -1.33 4.62
C ASP A 54 7.67 -1.87 4.42
N GLN A 55 7.80 -3.13 3.98
CA GLN A 55 9.09 -3.72 3.65
C GLN A 55 9.70 -3.08 2.40
N GLN A 56 8.91 -2.85 1.35
CA GLN A 56 9.38 -2.18 0.14
C GLN A 56 9.79 -0.74 0.42
N LEU A 57 9.02 0.00 1.22
CA LEU A 57 9.34 1.38 1.58
C LEU A 57 10.68 1.47 2.32
N ARG A 58 10.93 0.58 3.29
CA ARG A 58 12.22 0.51 4.00
C ARG A 58 13.41 0.28 3.07
N ARG A 59 13.25 -0.50 2.00
CA ARG A 59 14.32 -0.75 1.01
C ARG A 59 14.61 0.49 0.16
N LEU A 60 13.58 1.27 -0.17
CA LEU A 60 13.73 2.52 -0.91
C LEU A 60 14.51 3.55 -0.09
N ASP A 61 14.20 3.68 1.20
CA ASP A 61 14.92 4.59 2.11
C ASP A 61 16.41 4.21 2.26
N GLN A 62 16.72 2.91 2.29
CA GLN A 62 18.10 2.43 2.30
C GLN A 62 18.85 2.78 1.01
N THR A 63 18.20 2.59 -0.14
CA THR A 63 18.80 2.90 -1.45
C THR A 63 19.11 4.39 -1.58
N ALA A 64 18.21 5.27 -1.14
CA ALA A 64 18.44 6.71 -1.15
C ALA A 64 19.61 7.14 -0.24
N THR A 65 19.86 6.40 0.84
CA THR A 65 20.96 6.67 1.77
C THR A 65 22.31 6.27 1.17
N ASP A 66 22.36 5.12 0.48
CA ASP A 66 23.58 4.60 -0.15
C ASP A 66 24.05 5.44 -1.37
N GLU A 67 23.13 6.09 -2.10
CA GLU A 67 23.49 6.96 -3.23
C GLU A 67 24.02 8.35 -2.79
N THR A 68 23.95 8.68 -1.50
CA THR A 68 24.37 9.98 -0.96
C THR A 68 25.62 9.91 -0.08
N GLY A 69 26.24 8.72 0.06
CA GLY A 69 27.47 8.48 0.82
C GLY A 69 28.69 8.25 -0.06
#